data_AF-A0A6C0HYV9-F1
#
_entry.id   AF-A0A6C0HYV9-F1
#
_cell.length_a   1.000
_cell.length_b   1.000
_cell.length_c   1.000
_cell.angle_alpha   90.00
_cell.angle_beta   90.00
_cell.angle_gamma   90.00
#
_symmetry.space_group_name_H-M   'P 1'
#
loop_
_entity.id
_entity.type
_entity.pdbx_description
1 polymer ?
#
loop_
_entity_poly.entity_id
_entity_poly.type
_entity_poly.pdbx_seq_one_letter_code
_entity_poly.pdbx_strand_id
1 'polypeptide(L)' 'TTTQIPAFTTTQIPAFTTTQIPAFTTTQIPAFTTTQIPAFTTTQKQAFTLAQKNAFPKAQKQLL' A
#
# COMPACT_ATOMS: atom_id res chain seq x y z
N THR A 1 -10.09 12.13 -1.98
CA THR A 1 -10.89 11.36 -1.00
C THR A 1 -10.24 9.99 -0.82
N THR A 2 -10.26 9.44 0.41
CA THR A 2 -9.70 8.09 0.72
C THR A 2 -10.43 6.95 0.02
N THR A 3 -11.59 7.23 -0.58
CA THR A 3 -12.45 6.28 -1.31
C THR A 3 -11.92 5.81 -2.66
N GLN A 4 -10.81 6.35 -3.20
CA GLN A 4 -10.27 5.91 -4.50
C GLN A 4 -9.28 4.74 -4.42
N ILE A 5 -8.64 4.49 -3.27
CA ILE A 5 -7.67 3.38 -3.11
C ILE A 5 -8.31 1.98 -2.97
N PRO A 6 -9.53 1.80 -2.40
CA PRO A 6 -10.20 0.50 -2.42
C PRO A 6 -10.50 -0.04 -3.82
N ALA A 7 -10.33 0.76 -4.89
CA ALA A 7 -10.65 0.36 -6.25
C ALA A 7 -9.63 -0.59 -6.90
N PHE A 8 -8.41 -0.71 -6.37
CA PHE A 8 -7.41 -1.62 -6.95
C PHE A 8 -7.66 -3.06 -6.53
N THR A 9 -7.78 -3.95 -7.50
CA THR A 9 -7.89 -5.39 -7.22
C THR A 9 -6.53 -5.95 -6.82
N THR A 10 -6.52 -7.09 -6.11
CA THR A 10 -5.28 -7.81 -5.78
C THR A 10 -4.49 -8.24 -7.02
N THR A 11 -5.14 -8.36 -8.18
CA THR A 11 -4.50 -8.66 -9.46
C THR A 11 -3.86 -7.43 -10.12
N GLN A 12 -4.33 -6.21 -9.80
CA GLN A 12 -3.80 -4.96 -10.32
C GLN A 12 -2.62 -4.44 -9.48
N ILE A 13 -2.57 -4.76 -8.18
CA ILE A 13 -1.54 -4.28 -7.26
C ILE A 13 -0.09 -4.62 -7.72
N PRO A 14 0.19 -5.83 -8.24
CA PRO A 14 1.52 -6.14 -8.78
C PRO A 14 1.95 -5.26 -9.97
N ALA A 15 1.02 -4.57 -10.65
CA ALA A 15 1.34 -3.71 -11.79
C ALA A 15 1.97 -2.36 -11.39
N PHE A 16 1.90 -1.97 -10.11
CA PHE A 16 2.54 -0.73 -9.65
C PHE A 16 4.07 -0.86 -9.68
N THR A 17 4.75 0.16 -10.19
CA THR A 17 6.21 0.21 -10.10
C THR A 17 6.65 0.63 -8.70
N THR A 18 7.87 0.24 -8.31
CA THR A 18 8.48 0.70 -7.06
C THR A 18 8.67 2.22 -7.02
N THR A 19 8.72 2.88 -8.17
CA THR A 19 8.80 4.35 -8.28
C THR A 19 7.44 5.03 -8.08
N GLN A 20 6.33 4.34 -8.34
CA GLN A 20 4.98 4.86 -8.13
C GLN A 20 4.52 4.74 -6.68
N ILE A 21 5.02 3.75 -5.93
CA ILE A 21 4.62 3.49 -4.54
C ILE A 21 4.88 4.69 -3.60
N PRO A 22 6.02 5.39 -3.66
CA PRO A 22 6.24 6.61 -2.88
C PRO A 22 5.26 7.75 -3.18
N ALA A 23 4.56 7.73 -4.32
CA ALA A 23 3.60 8.79 -4.69
C ALA A 23 2.30 8.73 -3.88
N PHE A 24 2.00 7.62 -3.21
CA PHE A 24 0.86 7.54 -2.29
C PHE A 24 1.10 8.40 -1.05
N THR A 25 0.13 9.25 -0.71
CA THR A 25 0.23 10.09 0.48
C THR A 25 -0.01 9.27 1.75
N THR A 26 0.54 9.70 2.89
CA THR A 26 0.32 9.03 4.18
C THR A 26 -1.14 8.99 4.62
N THR A 27 -1.98 9.90 4.13
CA THR A 27 -3.44 9.91 4.39
C THR A 27 -4.20 8.90 3.53
N GLN A 28 -3.61 8.46 2.42
CA GLN A 28 -4.13 7.43 1.53
C GLN A 28 -3.72 6.02 1.96
N ILE A 29 -2.58 5.86 2.63
CA ILE A 29 -2.06 4.57 3.09
C ILE A 29 -3.08 3.73 3.90
N PRO A 30 -3.83 4.30 4.89
CA PRO A 30 -4.79 3.51 5.66
C PRO A 30 -5.95 2.93 4.83
N ALA A 31 -6.17 3.43 3.61
CA ALA A 31 -7.26 2.99 2.74
C ALA A 31 -6.97 1.65 2.04
N PHE A 32 -5.73 1.14 2.07
CA PHE A 32 -5.43 -0.21 1.61
C PHE A 32 -6.01 -1.23 2.59
N THR A 33 -6.67 -2.27 2.08
CA THR A 33 -7.24 -3.33 2.91
C THR A 33 -6.19 -4.37 3.30
N THR A 34 -6.44 -5.12 4.36
CA THR A 34 -5.60 -6.27 4.74
C THR A 34 -5.59 -7.38 3.69
N THR A 35 -6.52 -7.40 2.74
CA THR A 35 -6.50 -8.32 1.58
C THR A 35 -5.64 -7.81 0.43
N GLN A 36 -5.43 -6.50 0.33
CA GLN A 36 -4.60 -5.86 -0.69
C GLN A 36 -3.11 -5.85 -0.31
N ILE A 37 -2.76 -5.67 0.97
CA ILE A 37 -1.35 -5.62 1.41
C ILE A 37 -0.54 -6.87 1.00
N PRO A 38 -1.07 -8.11 1.14
CA PRO A 38 -0.37 -9.31 0.71
C PRO A 38 -0.18 -9.42 -0.82
N ALA A 39 -0.95 -8.68 -1.61
CA ALA A 39 -0.85 -8.69 -3.06
C ALA A 39 0.35 -7.87 -3.59
N PHE A 40 0.94 -6.99 -2.77
CA PHE A 40 2.20 -6.35 -3.10
C PHE A 40 3.35 -7.35 -3.06
N THR A 41 4.26 -7.27 -4.04
CA THR A 41 5.50 -8.03 -4.03
C THR A 41 6.43 -7.56 -2.91
N THR A 42 7.40 -8.39 -2.52
CA THR A 42 8.42 -8.01 -1.53
C THR A 42 9.18 -6.75 -1.94
N THR A 43 9.53 -6.60 -3.22
CA THR A 43 10.21 -5.39 -3.73
C THR A 43 9.33 -4.15 -3.62
N GLN A 44 8.03 -4.28 -3.91
CA GLN A 44 7.06 -3.18 -3.75
C GLN A 44 6.89 -2.79 -2.27
N LYS A 45 6.82 -3.77 -1.36
CA LYS A 45 6.75 -3.50 0.10
C LYS A 45 7.99 -2.77 0.62
N GLN A 46 9.16 -3.05 0.05
CA GLN A 46 10.39 -2.31 0.37
C GLN A 46 10.38 -0.87 -0.15
N ALA A 47 9.67 -0.59 -1.25
CA ALA A 47 9.57 0.73 -1.84
C ALA A 47 8.72 1.73 -1.03
N PHE A 48 7.92 1.28 -0.06
CA PHE A 48 7.25 2.19 0.86
C PHE A 48 8.25 2.95 1.72
N THR A 49 8.07 4.27 1.78
CA THR A 49 8.85 5.16 2.65
C THR A 49 8.56 4.88 4.13
N LEU A 50 9.46 5.31 5.02
CA LEU A 50 9.25 5.16 6.47
C LEU A 50 7.98 5.88 6.95
N ALA A 51 7.69 7.06 6.40
CA ALA A 51 6.47 7.80 6.72
C ALA A 51 5.20 7.02 6.33
N GLN A 52 5.19 6.39 5.15
CA GLN A 52 4.10 5.52 4.72
C GLN A 52 3.98 4.27 5.60
N LYS A 53 5.10 3.59 5.90
CA LYS A 53 5.14 2.45 6.84
C LYS A 53 4.56 2.81 8.21
N ASN A 54 4.82 4.02 8.68
CA ASN A 54 4.27 4.51 9.94
C ASN A 54 2.77 4.82 9.87
N ALA A 55 2.27 5.22 8.72
CA ALA A 55 0.87 5.55 8.49
C ALA A 55 -0.07 4.34 8.36
N PHE A 56 0.46 3.14 8.02
CA PHE A 56 -0.37 1.92 8.04
C PHE A 56 -0.96 1.67 9.44
N PRO A 57 -2.25 1.33 9.56
CA PRO A 57 -2.80 0.76 10.80
C PRO A 57 -2.06 -0.51 11.24
N LYS A 58 -2.11 -0.83 12.54
CA LYS A 58 -1.39 -1.97 13.13
C LYS A 58 -1.63 -3.30 12.39
N ALA A 59 -2.87 -3.59 12.02
CA ALA A 59 -3.23 -4.82 11.29
C ALA A 59 -2.57 -4.87 9.90
N GLN A 60 -2.43 -3.74 9.22
CA GLN A 60 -1.80 -3.66 7.90
C GLN A 60 -0.27 -3.74 8.02
N LYS A 61 0.32 -3.09 9.03
CA LYS A 61 1.78 -3.16 9.30
C LYS A 61 2.29 -4.58 9.51
N GLN A 62 1.48 -5.47 10.07
CA GLN A 62 1.86 -6.88 10.30
C GLN A 62 1.98 -7.69 9.00
N LEU A 63 1.45 -7.17 7.89
CA LEU A 63 1.43 -7.84 6.58
C LEU A 63 2.49 -7.31 5.61
N LEU A 64 3.24 -6.27 6.01
CA LEU A 64 4.33 -5.68 5.24
C LEU A 64 5.64 -6.40 5.52
#